data_AF-A0A315DIL4-F1
#
_entry.id   AF-A0A315DIL4-F1
#
_cell.length_a   1.000
_cell.length_b   1.000
_cell.length_c   1.000
_cell.angle_alpha   90.00
_cell.angle_beta   90.00
_cell.angle_gamma   90.00
#
_symmetry.space_group_name_H-M   'P 1'
#
loop_
_entity.id
_entity.type
_entity.pdbx_description
1 polymer ?
#
loop_
_entity_poly.entity_id
_entity_poly.type
_entity_poly.pdbx_seq_one_letter_code
_entity_poly.pdbx_strand_id
1 'polypeptide(L)'
;MIDSSKLPGRKSKEWTTKSIKAYVMLMMLFLRASPSYALAHAFATKKTSSAQQSQLIARLYQGEKQPELQGTDLEEVLADFARVRKTYEEFGDIYTVDFEEWWDTRALKIYGFEGLRPKVRKIAFLTEGNQVSDDDKKALRKYLHVTRPAEATPPALLLSVPLGISKDELLDQVSKLIDAEKVPVKRKAHMAKRPFTAKRLRSEPLFLGLKLLWAKAKFPKMPLWKLGALLNVSPRNHLGKDPLDVKRTSDNLELRNHLAILTHRMLKKAQTIAENAARGDYPSNNKCRLPKFEPKHVSNRINKSKRIIRSAAAADVSDELSL
;
A
#
# COMPACT_ATOMS: atom_id res chain seq x y z
N MET A 1 28.08 -6.30 5.05
CA MET A 1 27.38 -5.33 4.16
C MET A 1 26.22 -6.05 3.49
N ILE A 2 24.98 -5.75 3.87
CA ILE A 2 23.79 -6.36 3.27
C ILE A 2 23.47 -5.57 2.01
N ASP A 3 23.51 -6.26 0.87
CA ASP A 3 23.13 -5.74 -0.44
C ASP A 3 21.67 -5.26 -0.42
N SER A 4 21.49 -3.93 -0.36
CA SER A 4 20.18 -3.25 -0.30
C SER A 4 19.36 -3.38 -1.59
N SER A 5 19.92 -4.01 -2.64
CA SER A 5 19.23 -4.26 -3.91
C SER A 5 18.42 -5.56 -3.93
N LYS A 6 18.62 -6.47 -2.97
CA LYS A 6 17.90 -7.76 -2.91
C LYS A 6 16.65 -7.66 -2.04
N LEU A 7 15.49 -7.80 -2.69
CA LEU A 7 14.22 -7.92 -1.99
C LEU A 7 14.23 -9.17 -1.08
N PRO A 8 13.74 -9.06 0.18
CA PRO A 8 13.76 -10.17 1.13
C PRO A 8 12.89 -11.35 0.64
N GLY A 9 13.22 -12.58 1.03
CA GLY A 9 12.48 -13.77 0.57
C GLY A 9 11.01 -13.75 0.99
N ARG A 10 10.10 -14.25 0.13
CA ARG A 10 8.62 -14.22 0.29
C ARG A 10 8.06 -14.72 1.63
N LYS A 11 8.83 -15.52 2.38
CA LYS A 11 8.46 -16.09 3.68
C LYS A 11 9.15 -15.42 4.89
N SER A 12 9.99 -14.40 4.65
CA SER A 12 10.75 -13.70 5.69
C SER A 12 9.87 -12.69 6.45
N LYS A 13 10.23 -12.43 7.70
CA LYS A 13 9.56 -11.45 8.57
C LYS A 13 9.63 -10.03 7.97
N GLU A 14 10.74 -9.70 7.31
CA GLU A 14 10.95 -8.43 6.61
C GLU A 14 10.05 -8.29 5.38
N TRP A 15 9.81 -9.38 4.65
CA TRP A 15 8.86 -9.40 3.54
C TRP A 15 7.43 -9.14 4.02
N THR A 16 6.99 -9.70 5.14
CA THR A 16 5.61 -9.51 5.61
C THR A 16 5.31 -8.15 6.24
N THR A 17 6.31 -7.36 6.67
CA THR A 17 6.07 -6.02 7.28
C THR A 17 6.59 -4.87 6.42
N LYS A 18 7.85 -4.89 5.95
CA LYS A 18 8.39 -3.79 5.13
C LYS A 18 7.84 -3.80 3.70
N SER A 19 7.63 -4.98 3.10
CA SER A 19 7.14 -5.04 1.71
C SER A 19 5.64 -4.72 1.60
N ILE A 20 4.79 -5.23 2.51
CA ILE A 20 3.35 -4.91 2.48
C ILE A 20 3.14 -3.42 2.70
N LYS A 21 3.84 -2.82 3.67
CA LYS A 21 3.79 -1.38 3.95
C LYS A 21 4.20 -0.57 2.72
N ALA A 22 5.28 -0.95 2.02
CA ALA A 22 5.67 -0.29 0.77
C ALA A 22 4.60 -0.42 -0.36
N TYR A 23 3.94 -1.57 -0.49
CA TYR A 23 2.87 -1.75 -1.48
C TYR A 23 1.59 -0.99 -1.12
N VAL A 24 1.26 -0.91 0.16
CA VAL A 24 0.15 -0.10 0.66
C VAL A 24 0.47 1.40 0.52
N MET A 25 1.71 1.82 0.73
CA MET A 25 2.15 3.19 0.42
C MET A 25 1.95 3.49 -1.07
N LEU A 26 2.37 2.56 -1.94
CA LEU A 26 2.18 2.72 -3.38
C LEU A 26 0.69 2.80 -3.76
N MET A 27 -0.16 2.00 -3.13
CA MET A 27 -1.61 2.09 -3.27
C MET A 27 -2.14 3.45 -2.85
N MET A 28 -1.72 3.98 -1.69
CA MET A 28 -2.12 5.30 -1.20
C MET A 28 -1.75 6.39 -2.22
N LEU A 29 -0.59 6.28 -2.87
CA LEU A 29 -0.18 7.20 -3.92
C LEU A 29 -1.04 7.08 -5.19
N PHE A 30 -1.47 5.87 -5.56
CA PHE A 30 -2.42 5.66 -6.64
C PHE A 30 -3.81 6.23 -6.31
N LEU A 31 -4.29 6.04 -5.08
CA LEU A 31 -5.54 6.64 -4.59
C LEU A 31 -5.48 8.17 -4.64
N ARG A 32 -4.36 8.77 -4.22
CA ARG A 32 -4.15 10.22 -4.32
C ARG A 32 -4.18 10.74 -5.77
N ALA A 33 -3.83 9.89 -6.74
CA ALA A 33 -3.92 10.24 -8.15
C ALA A 33 -5.35 10.11 -8.71
N SER A 34 -6.17 9.22 -8.16
CA SER A 34 -7.53 8.91 -8.64
C SER A 34 -8.50 10.11 -8.53
N PRO A 35 -9.09 10.56 -9.65
CA PRO A 35 -10.16 11.55 -9.63
C PRO A 35 -11.42 11.11 -8.87
N SER A 36 -11.80 9.83 -8.96
CA SER A 36 -13.02 9.34 -8.27
C SER A 36 -12.86 9.34 -6.76
N TYR A 37 -11.71 8.90 -6.23
CA TYR A 37 -11.42 8.99 -4.79
C TYR A 37 -11.36 10.44 -4.31
N ALA A 38 -10.78 11.35 -5.11
CA ALA A 38 -10.78 12.77 -4.80
C ALA A 38 -12.19 13.37 -4.74
N LEU A 39 -13.10 12.93 -5.61
CA LEU A 39 -14.50 13.37 -5.59
C LEU A 39 -15.24 12.83 -4.34
N ALA A 40 -15.01 11.57 -3.96
CA ALA A 40 -15.57 11.02 -2.73
C ALA A 40 -15.10 11.79 -1.49
N HIS A 41 -13.82 12.17 -1.45
CA HIS A 41 -13.29 13.05 -0.41
C HIS A 41 -13.97 14.43 -0.39
N ALA A 42 -14.22 15.02 -1.56
CA ALA A 42 -14.93 16.30 -1.65
C ALA A 42 -16.36 16.21 -1.10
N PHE A 43 -17.08 15.11 -1.35
CA PHE A 43 -18.42 14.89 -0.80
C PHE A 43 -18.42 14.68 0.71
N ALA A 44 -17.38 14.07 1.26
CA ALA A 44 -17.25 13.88 2.70
C ALA A 44 -16.87 15.18 3.45
N THR A 45 -16.18 16.10 2.78
CA THR A 45 -15.68 17.35 3.39
C THR A 45 -16.61 18.54 3.18
N LYS A 46 -17.45 18.52 2.13
CA LYS A 46 -18.39 19.60 1.81
C LYS A 46 -19.82 19.07 1.88
N LYS A 47 -20.72 19.84 2.50
CA LYS A 47 -22.17 19.56 2.41
C LYS A 47 -22.59 19.73 0.95
N THR A 48 -23.06 18.65 0.33
CA THR A 48 -23.51 18.62 -1.07
C THR A 48 -24.74 17.74 -1.15
N SER A 49 -25.81 18.19 -1.79
CA SER A 49 -27.06 17.42 -1.88
C SER A 49 -26.89 16.19 -2.77
N SER A 50 -27.74 15.17 -2.59
CA SER A 50 -27.67 13.94 -3.40
C SER A 50 -27.76 14.24 -4.90
N ALA A 51 -28.64 15.14 -5.31
CA ALA A 51 -28.78 15.57 -6.71
C ALA A 51 -27.48 16.23 -7.25
N GLN A 52 -26.85 17.10 -6.46
CA GLN A 52 -25.58 17.72 -6.84
C GLN A 52 -24.45 16.69 -6.92
N GLN A 53 -24.42 15.71 -6.02
CA GLN A 53 -23.43 14.64 -6.05
C GLN A 53 -23.56 13.81 -7.34
N SER A 54 -24.78 13.43 -7.73
CA SER A 54 -25.02 12.69 -8.97
C SER A 54 -24.58 13.47 -10.20
N GLN A 55 -24.85 14.77 -10.27
CA GLN A 55 -24.38 15.64 -11.36
C GLN A 55 -22.85 15.72 -11.42
N LEU A 56 -22.18 15.86 -10.28
CA LEU A 56 -20.72 15.91 -10.22
C LEU A 56 -20.08 14.58 -10.61
N ILE A 57 -20.70 13.45 -10.23
CA ILE A 57 -20.27 12.12 -10.67
C ILE A 57 -20.43 11.99 -12.20
N ALA A 58 -21.58 12.37 -12.75
CA ALA A 58 -21.81 12.32 -14.20
C ALA A 58 -20.77 13.13 -14.98
N ARG A 59 -20.53 14.38 -14.55
CA ARG A 59 -19.51 15.26 -15.16
C ARG A 59 -18.10 14.69 -15.11
N LEU A 60 -17.76 13.95 -14.06
CA LEU A 60 -16.45 13.33 -13.90
C LEU A 60 -16.19 12.24 -14.96
N TYR A 61 -17.22 11.50 -15.36
CA TYR A 61 -17.13 10.37 -16.30
C TYR A 61 -17.57 10.69 -17.73
N GLN A 62 -18.15 11.85 -17.98
CA GLN A 62 -18.54 12.30 -19.32
C GLN A 62 -17.31 12.42 -20.23
N GLY A 63 -17.35 11.92 -21.47
CA GLY A 63 -16.27 12.17 -22.44
C GLY A 63 -16.29 13.61 -22.97
N GLU A 64 -15.15 14.16 -23.40
CA GLU A 64 -15.07 15.53 -23.98
C GLU A 64 -15.96 15.71 -25.21
N LYS A 65 -16.25 14.62 -25.94
CA LYS A 65 -17.06 14.61 -27.16
C LYS A 65 -18.29 13.70 -27.06
N GLN A 66 -18.67 13.32 -25.84
CA GLN A 66 -19.80 12.39 -25.61
C GLN A 66 -21.02 13.17 -25.10
N PRO A 67 -22.24 12.73 -25.45
CA PRO A 67 -23.45 13.29 -24.87
C PRO A 67 -23.45 13.14 -23.35
N GLU A 68 -24.28 13.93 -22.67
CA GLU A 68 -24.47 13.76 -21.22
C GLU A 68 -24.90 12.33 -20.89
N LEU A 69 -24.37 11.81 -19.78
CA LEU A 69 -24.74 10.49 -19.28
C LEU A 69 -26.20 10.53 -18.82
N GLN A 70 -27.04 9.68 -19.41
CA GLN A 70 -28.47 9.59 -19.11
C GLN A 70 -28.90 8.12 -19.03
N GLY A 71 -30.05 7.87 -18.41
CA GLY A 71 -30.64 6.53 -18.29
C GLY A 71 -29.70 5.52 -17.63
N THR A 72 -29.68 4.30 -18.18
CA THR A 72 -28.90 3.16 -17.69
C THR A 72 -27.41 3.48 -17.51
N ASP A 73 -26.84 4.26 -18.43
CA ASP A 73 -25.42 4.63 -18.43
C ASP A 73 -25.03 5.47 -17.21
N LEU A 74 -25.94 6.32 -16.73
CA LEU A 74 -25.76 7.11 -15.52
C LEU A 74 -25.95 6.23 -14.27
N GLU A 75 -26.95 5.36 -14.26
CA GLU A 75 -27.21 4.45 -13.15
C GLU A 75 -26.02 3.52 -12.87
N GLU A 76 -25.42 2.93 -13.92
CA GLU A 76 -24.21 2.12 -13.80
C GLU A 76 -23.05 2.89 -13.18
N VAL A 77 -22.85 4.15 -13.58
CA VAL A 77 -21.78 5.00 -13.05
C VAL A 77 -22.03 5.35 -11.59
N LEU A 78 -23.27 5.64 -11.21
CA LEU A 78 -23.63 5.91 -9.81
C LEU A 78 -23.45 4.66 -8.94
N ALA A 79 -23.87 3.49 -9.43
CA ALA A 79 -23.70 2.21 -8.76
C ALA A 79 -22.21 1.85 -8.56
N ASP A 80 -21.39 2.02 -9.61
CA ASP A 80 -19.94 1.81 -9.51
C ASP A 80 -19.27 2.83 -8.56
N PHE A 81 -19.73 4.08 -8.55
CA PHE A 81 -19.24 5.10 -7.61
C PHE A 81 -19.56 4.79 -6.14
N ALA A 82 -20.62 4.02 -5.86
CA ALA A 82 -20.90 3.55 -4.49
C ALA A 82 -19.74 2.70 -3.94
N ARG A 83 -19.03 1.94 -4.79
CA ARG A 83 -17.82 1.19 -4.38
C ARG A 83 -16.68 2.13 -3.98
N VAL A 84 -16.58 3.27 -4.65
CA VAL A 84 -15.58 4.31 -4.33
C VAL A 84 -15.89 4.94 -2.97
N ARG A 85 -17.16 5.23 -2.68
CA ARG A 85 -17.60 5.73 -1.37
C ARG A 85 -17.26 4.75 -0.25
N LYS A 86 -17.57 3.47 -0.43
CA LYS A 86 -17.22 2.42 0.55
C LYS A 86 -15.72 2.36 0.82
N THR A 87 -14.90 2.48 -0.22
CA THR A 87 -13.43 2.51 -0.05
C THR A 87 -12.98 3.77 0.68
N TYR A 88 -13.59 4.93 0.42
CA TYR A 88 -13.34 6.16 1.15
C TYR A 88 -13.77 6.08 2.63
N GLU A 89 -14.91 5.46 2.95
CA GLU A 89 -15.35 5.25 4.33
C GLU A 89 -14.33 4.44 5.14
N GLU A 90 -13.77 3.40 4.52
CA GLU A 90 -12.75 2.56 5.14
C GLU A 90 -11.40 3.30 5.29
N PHE A 91 -10.93 3.95 4.23
CA PHE A 91 -9.56 4.47 4.16
C PHE A 91 -9.46 5.91 4.67
N GLY A 92 -10.54 6.68 4.60
CA GLY A 92 -10.66 8.04 5.08
C GLY A 92 -9.92 9.08 4.22
N ASP A 93 -9.66 10.23 4.85
CA ASP A 93 -8.89 11.30 4.25
C ASP A 93 -7.41 10.95 4.22
N ILE A 94 -6.90 10.61 3.03
CA ILE A 94 -5.48 10.33 2.78
C ILE A 94 -4.70 11.56 2.29
N TYR A 95 -5.35 12.72 2.17
CA TYR A 95 -4.77 13.94 1.60
C TYR A 95 -4.22 14.90 2.64
N THR A 96 -4.61 14.74 3.91
CA THR A 96 -4.21 15.61 5.03
C THR A 96 -3.23 14.93 5.97
N VAL A 97 -3.33 13.61 6.13
CA VAL A 97 -2.44 12.78 6.94
C VAL A 97 -1.20 12.32 6.16
N ASP A 98 -0.10 12.12 6.87
CA ASP A 98 1.05 11.42 6.32
C ASP A 98 0.82 9.91 6.25
N PHE A 99 1.76 9.20 5.61
CA PHE A 99 1.58 7.76 5.41
C PHE A 99 1.76 6.97 6.71
N GLU A 100 2.62 7.41 7.62
CA GLU A 100 2.94 6.70 8.86
C GLU A 100 1.78 6.83 9.85
N GLU A 101 1.28 8.05 10.04
CA GLU A 101 0.07 8.34 10.81
C GLU A 101 -1.14 7.58 10.25
N TRP A 102 -1.35 7.62 8.93
CA TRP A 102 -2.43 6.88 8.29
C TRP A 102 -2.27 5.36 8.44
N TRP A 103 -1.03 4.88 8.38
CA TRP A 103 -0.70 3.47 8.55
C TRP A 103 -1.11 2.99 9.94
N ASP A 104 -0.71 3.70 10.99
CA ASP A 104 -0.97 3.31 12.37
C ASP A 104 -2.44 3.44 12.76
N THR A 105 -3.11 4.51 12.31
CA THR A 105 -4.50 4.80 12.70
C THR A 105 -5.53 3.98 11.93
N ARG A 106 -5.28 3.70 10.65
CA ARG A 106 -6.23 3.07 9.72
C ARG A 106 -5.67 1.84 9.02
N ALA A 107 -4.54 1.97 8.31
CA ALA A 107 -4.10 0.91 7.40
C ALA A 107 -3.75 -0.39 8.12
N LEU A 108 -3.23 -0.34 9.35
CA LEU A 108 -2.92 -1.52 10.14
C LEU A 108 -4.17 -2.38 10.41
N LYS A 109 -5.34 -1.77 10.59
CA LYS A 109 -6.62 -2.48 10.76
C LYS A 109 -7.11 -3.13 9.45
N ILE A 110 -6.67 -2.60 8.30
CA ILE A 110 -7.11 -3.04 6.96
C ILE A 110 -6.14 -4.10 6.40
N TYR A 111 -4.83 -3.86 6.54
CA TYR A 111 -3.74 -4.57 5.89
C TYR A 111 -2.77 -5.24 6.86
N GLY A 112 -2.78 -4.82 8.12
CA GLY A 112 -1.93 -5.41 9.15
C GLY A 112 -2.38 -6.81 9.54
N PHE A 113 -1.49 -7.48 10.25
CA PHE A 113 -1.86 -8.62 11.06
C PHE A 113 -2.34 -8.09 12.41
N GLU A 114 -3.40 -8.66 12.97
CA GLU A 114 -3.74 -8.41 14.39
C GLU A 114 -2.59 -8.93 15.25
N GLY A 115 -1.76 -8.01 15.74
CA GLY A 115 -0.58 -8.30 16.57
C GLY A 115 0.65 -8.82 15.83
N LEU A 116 1.78 -8.78 16.53
CA LEU A 116 2.98 -9.50 16.13
C LEU A 116 2.70 -11.01 16.11
N ARG A 117 3.30 -11.74 15.16
CA ARG A 117 3.18 -13.21 15.13
C ARG A 117 3.72 -13.81 16.44
N PRO A 118 2.92 -14.60 17.19
CA PRO A 118 3.39 -15.25 18.39
C PRO A 118 4.59 -16.14 18.12
N LYS A 119 5.56 -16.16 19.04
CA LYS A 119 6.77 -16.97 18.94
C LYS A 119 7.11 -17.57 20.29
N VAL A 120 7.72 -18.75 20.26
CA VAL A 120 8.38 -19.33 21.44
C VAL A 120 9.49 -18.38 21.89
N ARG A 121 9.51 -18.06 23.19
CA ARG A 121 10.47 -17.14 23.80
C ARG A 121 10.95 -17.70 25.13
N LYS A 122 12.23 -17.50 25.41
CA LYS A 122 12.80 -17.70 26.73
C LYS A 122 12.48 -16.47 27.58
N ILE A 123 11.78 -16.66 28.72
CA ILE A 123 11.49 -15.59 29.67
C ILE A 123 12.62 -15.44 30.68
N ALA A 124 13.06 -16.56 31.26
CA ALA A 124 14.11 -16.61 32.27
C ALA A 124 14.93 -17.91 32.13
N PHE A 125 16.08 -17.98 32.81
CA PHE A 125 16.81 -19.23 33.05
C PHE A 125 17.19 -19.31 34.51
N LEU A 126 16.69 -20.34 35.17
CA LEU A 126 16.94 -20.58 36.58
C LEU A 126 18.11 -21.56 36.70
N THR A 127 19.13 -21.15 37.45
CA THR A 127 20.26 -21.98 37.80
C THR A 127 19.90 -22.84 39.01
N GLU A 128 20.50 -24.03 39.10
CA GLU A 128 20.24 -24.97 40.19
C GLU A 128 20.48 -24.33 41.56
N GLY A 129 19.55 -24.52 42.49
CA GLY A 129 19.63 -23.99 43.85
C GLY A 129 19.37 -22.49 44.02
N ASN A 130 19.29 -21.72 42.93
CA ASN A 130 19.09 -20.28 43.00
C ASN A 130 17.62 -19.87 43.06
N GLN A 131 17.34 -18.85 43.86
CA GLN A 131 16.02 -18.21 43.94
C GLN A 131 15.78 -17.31 42.71
N VAL A 132 14.51 -17.05 42.41
CA VAL A 132 14.10 -16.19 41.30
C VAL A 132 14.60 -14.76 41.54
N SER A 133 15.42 -14.25 40.62
CA SER A 133 15.96 -12.88 40.70
C SER A 133 14.89 -11.83 40.37
N ASP A 134 15.14 -10.56 40.73
CA ASP A 134 14.23 -9.48 40.35
C ASP A 134 14.23 -9.21 38.83
N ASP A 135 15.32 -9.52 38.14
CA ASP A 135 15.38 -9.46 36.67
C ASP A 135 14.48 -10.50 36.02
N ASP A 136 14.40 -11.71 36.57
CA ASP A 136 13.49 -12.76 36.09
C ASP A 136 12.03 -12.33 36.25
N LYS A 137 11.68 -11.72 37.38
CA LYS A 137 10.34 -11.15 37.62
C LYS A 137 10.04 -10.02 36.65
N LYS A 138 11.02 -9.15 36.37
CA LYS A 138 10.90 -8.05 35.40
C LYS A 138 10.70 -8.59 33.98
N ALA A 139 11.40 -9.65 33.59
CA ALA A 139 11.24 -10.32 32.31
C ALA A 139 9.84 -10.91 32.14
N LEU A 140 9.32 -11.59 33.18
CA LEU A 140 7.95 -12.11 33.18
C LEU A 140 6.91 -10.99 33.07
N ARG A 141 7.03 -9.92 33.86
CA ARG A 141 6.13 -8.75 33.77
C ARG A 141 6.17 -8.11 32.39
N LYS A 142 7.36 -7.95 31.80
CA LYS A 142 7.53 -7.42 30.44
C LYS A 142 6.84 -8.30 29.40
N TYR A 143 6.92 -9.63 29.55
CA TYR A 143 6.18 -10.53 28.68
C TYR A 143 4.67 -10.31 28.80
N LEU A 144 4.14 -10.33 30.02
CA LEU A 144 2.69 -10.25 30.29
C LEU A 144 2.07 -8.90 29.91
N HIS A 145 2.75 -7.78 30.14
CA HIS A 145 2.19 -6.43 29.97
C HIS A 145 2.61 -5.72 28.69
N VAL A 146 3.69 -6.17 28.04
CA VAL A 146 4.20 -5.50 26.83
C VAL A 146 4.20 -6.45 25.64
N THR A 147 4.86 -7.61 25.78
CA THR A 147 5.12 -8.48 24.63
C THR A 147 3.86 -9.23 24.16
N ARG A 148 3.12 -9.84 25.10
CA ARG A 148 1.91 -10.61 24.79
C ARG A 148 0.78 -9.72 24.27
N PRO A 149 0.51 -8.52 24.85
CA PRO A 149 -0.45 -7.58 24.26
C PRO A 149 -0.07 -7.12 22.85
N ALA A 150 1.23 -6.89 22.59
CA ALA A 150 1.71 -6.58 21.24
C ALA A 150 1.52 -7.73 20.23
N GLU A 151 1.35 -8.96 20.70
CA GLU A 151 1.02 -10.16 19.90
C GLU A 151 -0.51 -10.39 19.80
N ALA A 152 -1.33 -9.40 20.17
CA ALA A 152 -2.79 -9.51 20.26
C ALA A 152 -3.28 -10.54 21.30
N THR A 153 -2.52 -10.71 22.38
CA THR A 153 -2.87 -11.50 23.56
C THR A 153 -3.30 -12.94 23.22
N PRO A 154 -2.44 -13.72 22.51
CA PRO A 154 -2.77 -15.09 22.15
C PRO A 154 -2.93 -15.96 23.40
N PRO A 155 -3.70 -17.07 23.33
CA PRO A 155 -3.60 -18.15 24.30
C PRO A 155 -2.14 -18.62 24.37
N ALA A 156 -1.59 -18.70 25.58
CA ALA A 156 -0.20 -19.07 25.80
C ALA A 156 -0.08 -19.87 27.09
N LEU A 157 0.66 -20.98 27.01
CA LEU A 157 1.00 -21.79 28.16
C LEU A 157 2.35 -21.32 28.71
N LEU A 158 2.40 -21.03 30.01
CA LEU A 158 3.65 -20.73 30.70
C LEU A 158 4.21 -22.04 31.26
N LEU A 159 5.41 -22.41 30.83
CA LEU A 159 6.04 -23.69 31.16
C LEU A 159 7.37 -23.49 31.87
N SER A 160 7.64 -24.31 32.89
CA SER A 160 8.99 -24.56 33.38
C SER A 160 9.60 -25.73 32.60
N VAL A 161 10.86 -25.59 32.18
CA VAL A 161 11.54 -26.57 31.35
C VAL A 161 12.82 -27.01 32.07
N PRO A 162 12.81 -28.17 32.76
CA PRO A 162 13.99 -28.66 33.47
C PRO A 162 15.03 -29.17 32.47
N LEU A 163 16.28 -28.71 32.58
CA LEU A 163 17.34 -29.05 31.62
C LEU A 163 18.14 -30.32 31.98
N GLY A 164 17.69 -31.09 32.98
CA GLY A 164 18.37 -32.32 33.47
C GLY A 164 17.80 -33.63 32.91
N ILE A 165 16.81 -33.59 32.03
CA ILE A 165 16.15 -34.76 31.43
C ILE A 165 16.46 -34.87 29.93
N SER A 166 16.22 -36.05 29.37
CA SER A 166 16.42 -36.26 27.93
C SER A 166 15.49 -35.33 27.13
N LYS A 167 16.00 -34.83 26.00
CA LYS A 167 15.23 -33.92 25.14
C LYS A 167 13.94 -34.55 24.62
N ASP A 168 13.97 -35.85 24.35
CA ASP A 168 12.82 -36.59 23.82
C ASP A 168 11.72 -36.71 24.86
N GLU A 169 12.06 -37.07 26.10
CA GLU A 169 11.12 -37.11 27.22
C GLU A 169 10.54 -35.72 27.52
N LEU A 170 11.38 -34.68 27.47
CA LEU A 170 10.94 -33.30 27.67
C LEU A 170 9.93 -32.87 26.60
N LEU A 171 10.19 -33.18 25.32
CA LEU A 171 9.28 -32.83 24.23
C LEU A 171 7.96 -33.60 24.32
N ASP A 172 7.98 -34.86 24.76
CA ASP A 172 6.76 -35.65 25.01
C ASP A 172 5.91 -35.03 26.13
N GLN A 173 6.53 -34.63 27.25
CA GLN A 173 5.84 -33.92 28.33
C GLN A 173 5.24 -32.58 27.86
N VAL A 174 6.02 -31.79 27.11
CA VAL A 174 5.54 -30.51 26.55
C VAL A 174 4.38 -30.74 25.58
N SER A 175 4.43 -31.78 24.74
CA SER A 175 3.34 -32.12 23.81
C SER A 175 2.06 -32.45 24.57
N LYS A 176 2.14 -33.32 25.59
CA LYS A 176 0.98 -33.69 26.42
C LYS A 176 0.32 -32.47 27.09
N LEU A 177 1.12 -31.53 27.58
CA LEU A 177 0.63 -30.29 28.17
C LEU A 177 -0.05 -29.38 27.14
N ILE A 178 0.51 -29.27 25.92
CA ILE A 178 -0.12 -28.51 24.83
C ILE A 178 -1.45 -29.15 24.42
N ASP A 179 -1.50 -30.48 24.30
CA ASP A 179 -2.69 -31.22 23.88
C ASP A 179 -3.81 -31.15 24.93
N ALA A 180 -3.47 -31.08 26.22
CA ALA A 180 -4.42 -30.96 27.32
C ALA A 180 -5.22 -29.65 27.29
N GLU A 181 -4.62 -28.54 26.86
CA GLU A 181 -5.27 -27.22 26.79
C GLU A 181 -6.31 -27.13 25.67
N LYS A 182 -6.31 -28.08 24.71
CA LYS A 182 -7.29 -28.18 23.59
C LYS A 182 -7.47 -26.87 22.82
N VAL A 183 -6.46 -25.99 22.79
CA VAL A 183 -6.53 -24.72 22.07
C VAL A 183 -6.59 -25.01 20.57
N PRO A 184 -7.65 -24.60 19.85
CA PRO A 184 -7.73 -24.84 18.43
C PRO A 184 -6.60 -24.10 17.72
N VAL A 185 -5.84 -24.81 16.88
CA VAL A 185 -4.85 -24.19 16.00
C VAL A 185 -5.60 -23.28 15.04
N LYS A 186 -5.71 -21.99 15.36
CA LYS A 186 -6.26 -20.99 14.44
C LYS A 186 -5.44 -21.04 13.16
N ARG A 187 -6.03 -21.58 12.09
CA ARG A 187 -5.39 -21.74 10.78
C ARG A 187 -5.04 -20.36 10.23
N LYS A 188 -3.77 -19.98 10.39
CA LYS A 188 -3.14 -18.73 9.94
C LYS A 188 -3.73 -17.49 10.63
N ALA A 189 -2.86 -16.55 10.99
CA ALA A 189 -3.31 -15.23 11.41
C ALA A 189 -4.34 -14.70 10.39
N HIS A 190 -5.46 -14.15 10.86
CA HIS A 190 -6.46 -13.55 9.98
C HIS A 190 -5.73 -12.55 9.08
N MET A 191 -5.66 -12.87 7.79
CA MET A 191 -5.05 -11.99 6.81
C MET A 191 -5.88 -10.71 6.72
N ALA A 192 -5.19 -9.59 6.43
CA ALA A 192 -5.74 -8.30 6.02
C ALA A 192 -7.21 -8.35 5.58
N LYS A 193 -8.08 -7.55 6.20
CA LYS A 193 -9.48 -7.33 5.79
C LYS A 193 -9.60 -7.11 4.27
N ARG A 194 -8.56 -6.53 3.65
CA ARG A 194 -8.43 -6.45 2.19
C ARG A 194 -7.10 -7.07 1.71
N PRO A 195 -7.08 -8.29 1.16
CA PRO A 195 -5.91 -8.78 0.45
C PRO A 195 -5.72 -8.01 -0.86
N PHE A 196 -4.48 -7.92 -1.33
CA PHE A 196 -4.22 -7.37 -2.67
C PHE A 196 -4.85 -8.27 -3.76
N THR A 197 -5.44 -7.65 -4.77
CA THR A 197 -6.11 -8.35 -5.87
C THR A 197 -5.15 -9.18 -6.72
N ALA A 198 -3.92 -8.70 -6.93
CA ALA A 198 -2.94 -9.38 -7.77
C ALA A 198 -2.26 -10.55 -7.04
N LYS A 199 -2.26 -11.73 -7.68
CA LYS A 199 -1.53 -12.93 -7.20
C LYS A 199 -0.01 -12.74 -7.13
N ARG A 200 0.54 -11.87 -7.99
CA ARG A 200 1.97 -11.51 -8.05
C ARG A 200 2.11 -10.00 -8.15
N LEU A 201 2.80 -9.40 -7.19
CA LEU A 201 3.07 -7.97 -7.17
C LEU A 201 4.39 -7.69 -7.87
N ARG A 202 4.37 -6.82 -8.88
CA ARG A 202 5.56 -6.32 -9.57
C ARG A 202 5.65 -4.83 -9.30
N SER A 203 6.52 -4.42 -8.38
CA SER A 203 6.66 -3.04 -7.93
C SER A 203 7.15 -2.11 -9.05
N GLU A 204 8.13 -2.54 -9.83
CA GLU A 204 8.76 -1.70 -10.85
C GLU A 204 7.77 -1.14 -11.90
N PRO A 205 6.90 -1.94 -12.55
CA PRO A 205 5.86 -1.40 -13.44
C PRO A 205 4.87 -0.45 -12.75
N LEU A 206 4.57 -0.68 -11.45
CA LEU A 206 3.67 0.18 -10.70
C LEU A 206 4.32 1.54 -10.40
N PHE A 207 5.58 1.55 -9.98
CA PHE A 207 6.35 2.77 -9.81
C PHE A 207 6.51 3.54 -11.11
N LEU A 208 6.82 2.86 -12.22
CA LEU A 208 6.93 3.48 -13.53
C LEU A 208 5.60 4.13 -13.96
N GLY A 209 4.48 3.42 -13.80
CA GLY A 209 3.14 3.95 -14.09
C GLY A 209 2.80 5.18 -13.24
N LEU A 210 3.09 5.14 -11.95
CA LEU A 210 2.87 6.27 -11.04
C LEU A 210 3.74 7.48 -11.41
N LYS A 211 5.05 7.26 -11.65
CA LYS A 211 5.96 8.32 -12.13
C LYS A 211 5.46 8.94 -13.42
N LEU A 212 4.90 8.14 -14.33
CA LEU A 212 4.37 8.62 -15.60
C LEU A 212 3.08 9.46 -15.41
N LEU A 213 2.18 9.07 -14.51
CA LEU A 213 1.04 9.91 -14.11
C LEU A 213 1.52 11.26 -13.60
N TRP A 214 2.53 11.26 -12.74
CA TRP A 214 3.09 12.48 -12.15
C TRP A 214 3.77 13.36 -13.19
N ALA A 215 4.56 12.76 -14.09
CA ALA A 215 5.24 13.47 -15.15
C ALA A 215 4.24 14.07 -16.15
N LYS A 216 3.18 13.35 -16.52
CA LYS A 216 2.11 13.88 -17.37
C LYS A 216 1.33 15.01 -16.69
N ALA A 217 1.12 14.93 -15.38
CA ALA A 217 0.47 15.98 -14.61
C ALA A 217 1.34 17.26 -14.53
N LYS A 218 2.65 17.09 -14.32
CA LYS A 218 3.63 18.20 -14.26
C LYS A 218 3.89 18.83 -15.63
N PHE A 219 3.91 18.02 -16.69
CA PHE A 219 4.23 18.44 -18.05
C PHE A 219 3.09 18.08 -19.03
N PRO A 220 1.91 18.71 -18.91
CA PRO A 220 0.72 18.32 -19.66
C PRO A 220 0.89 18.45 -21.18
N LYS A 221 1.64 19.47 -21.63
CA LYS A 221 1.90 19.74 -23.06
C LYS A 221 3.06 18.92 -23.64
N MET A 222 3.82 18.21 -22.80
CA MET A 222 4.95 17.41 -23.28
C MET A 222 4.44 16.22 -24.13
N PRO A 223 5.01 15.99 -25.33
CA PRO A 223 4.69 14.83 -26.14
C PRO A 223 4.97 13.52 -25.39
N LEU A 224 4.12 12.51 -25.63
CA LEU A 224 4.22 11.23 -24.91
C LEU A 224 5.56 10.52 -25.16
N TRP A 225 6.12 10.60 -26.37
CA TRP A 225 7.43 9.99 -26.64
C TRP A 225 8.54 10.61 -25.78
N LYS A 226 8.51 11.93 -25.52
CA LYS A 226 9.49 12.60 -24.65
C LYS A 226 9.37 12.12 -23.20
N LEU A 227 8.13 12.00 -22.70
CA LEU A 227 7.87 11.43 -21.37
C LEU A 227 8.32 9.97 -21.26
N GLY A 228 8.07 9.18 -22.32
CA GLY A 228 8.49 7.80 -22.42
C GLY A 228 10.00 7.64 -22.37
N ALA A 229 10.72 8.52 -23.05
CA ALA A 229 12.17 8.52 -23.08
C ALA A 229 12.76 8.98 -21.74
N LEU A 230 12.23 10.06 -21.17
CA LEU A 230 12.64 10.60 -19.87
C LEU A 230 12.53 9.57 -18.73
N LEU A 231 11.47 8.77 -18.75
CA LEU A 231 11.21 7.76 -17.71
C LEU A 231 11.68 6.35 -18.09
N ASN A 232 12.35 6.21 -19.24
CA ASN A 232 12.80 4.92 -19.77
C ASN A 232 11.69 3.84 -19.79
N VAL A 233 10.52 4.18 -20.34
CA VAL A 233 9.35 3.28 -20.42
C VAL A 233 9.67 2.00 -21.21
N SER A 234 10.62 2.08 -22.15
CA SER A 234 11.09 0.94 -22.92
C SER A 234 12.60 1.04 -23.14
N PRO A 235 13.42 0.26 -22.41
CA PRO A 235 14.87 0.27 -22.57
C PRO A 235 15.34 -0.07 -23.99
N ARG A 236 14.55 -0.87 -24.73
CA ARG A 236 14.84 -1.24 -26.12
C ARG A 236 14.57 -0.12 -27.11
N ASN A 237 13.65 0.79 -26.78
CA ASN A 237 13.22 1.87 -27.67
C ASN A 237 13.72 3.20 -27.10
N HIS A 238 15.02 3.45 -27.20
CA HIS A 238 15.66 4.65 -26.67
C HIS A 238 16.21 5.55 -27.79
N LEU A 239 16.09 6.87 -27.62
CA LEU A 239 16.50 7.88 -28.60
C LEU A 239 17.98 8.31 -28.42
N GLY A 240 18.83 7.43 -27.92
CA GLY A 240 20.24 7.75 -27.58
C GLY A 240 20.44 8.34 -26.17
N LYS A 241 21.60 8.99 -25.95
CA LYS A 241 22.07 9.41 -24.61
C LYS A 241 21.36 10.65 -24.05
N ASP A 242 20.86 11.55 -24.90
CA ASP A 242 20.05 12.69 -24.49
C ASP A 242 18.69 12.72 -25.20
N PRO A 243 17.66 12.09 -24.63
CA PRO A 243 16.37 11.94 -25.31
C PRO A 243 15.56 13.24 -25.40
N LEU A 244 15.92 14.28 -24.65
CA LEU A 244 15.14 15.52 -24.58
C LEU A 244 15.48 16.49 -25.73
N ASP A 245 16.72 16.41 -26.21
CA ASP A 245 17.31 17.31 -27.21
C ASP A 245 17.37 16.72 -28.63
N VAL A 246 16.89 15.48 -28.83
CA VAL A 246 16.88 14.87 -30.16
C VAL A 246 15.94 15.64 -31.10
N LYS A 247 16.50 16.20 -32.18
CA LYS A 247 15.74 16.84 -33.27
C LYS A 247 14.91 15.81 -34.04
N ARG A 248 13.72 16.21 -34.50
CA ARG A 248 12.85 15.34 -35.32
C ARG A 248 13.54 15.11 -36.67
N THR A 249 13.76 13.85 -37.02
CA THR A 249 14.28 13.40 -38.32
C THR A 249 13.34 12.34 -38.89
N SER A 250 13.43 12.04 -40.19
CA SER A 250 12.74 10.89 -40.80
C SER A 250 13.06 9.60 -40.05
N ASP A 251 14.33 9.40 -39.71
CA ASP A 251 14.87 8.15 -39.22
C ASP A 251 14.45 7.84 -37.78
N ASN A 252 14.09 8.86 -37.00
CA ASN A 252 13.63 8.69 -35.63
C ASN A 252 12.09 8.81 -35.47
N LEU A 253 11.36 8.99 -36.57
CA LEU A 253 9.91 9.18 -36.52
C LEU A 253 9.19 7.91 -36.04
N GLU A 254 9.55 6.75 -36.58
CA GLU A 254 8.94 5.47 -36.19
C GLU A 254 9.19 5.15 -34.72
N LEU A 255 10.43 5.37 -34.27
CA LEU A 255 10.83 5.15 -32.88
C LEU A 255 10.06 6.06 -31.92
N ARG A 256 9.86 7.34 -32.28
CA ARG A 256 9.03 8.27 -31.50
C ARG A 256 7.58 7.81 -31.43
N ASN A 257 7.01 7.39 -32.55
CA ASN A 257 5.64 6.89 -32.60
C ASN A 257 5.48 5.65 -31.73
N HIS A 258 6.40 4.69 -31.84
CA HIS A 258 6.39 3.49 -31.02
C HIS A 258 6.50 3.80 -29.52
N LEU A 259 7.42 4.69 -29.14
CA LEU A 259 7.59 5.11 -27.75
C LEU A 259 6.37 5.88 -27.23
N ALA A 260 5.73 6.71 -28.06
CA ALA A 260 4.47 7.37 -27.72
C ALA A 260 3.36 6.34 -27.44
N ILE A 261 3.23 5.29 -28.27
CA ILE A 261 2.25 4.22 -28.10
C ILE A 261 2.48 3.46 -26.79
N LEU A 262 3.73 3.05 -26.51
CA LEU A 262 4.07 2.34 -25.26
C LEU A 262 3.79 3.21 -24.03
N THR A 263 4.15 4.49 -24.11
CA THR A 263 3.90 5.46 -23.04
C THR A 263 2.40 5.67 -22.82
N HIS A 264 1.62 5.81 -23.89
CA HIS A 264 0.16 5.89 -23.81
C HIS A 264 -0.44 4.65 -23.13
N ARG A 265 0.00 3.45 -23.52
CA ARG A 265 -0.45 2.18 -22.91
C ARG A 265 -0.13 2.12 -21.41
N MET A 266 1.09 2.48 -21.03
CA MET A 266 1.51 2.51 -19.62
C MET A 266 0.73 3.55 -18.81
N LEU A 267 0.51 4.75 -19.38
CA LEU A 267 -0.27 5.80 -18.75
C LEU A 267 -1.72 5.35 -18.52
N LYS A 268 -2.36 4.77 -19.53
CA LYS A 268 -3.74 4.28 -19.42
C LYS A 268 -3.85 3.16 -18.39
N LYS A 269 -2.89 2.24 -18.36
CA LYS A 269 -2.78 1.21 -17.33
C LYS A 269 -2.66 1.81 -15.93
N ALA A 270 -1.83 2.83 -15.75
CA ALA A 270 -1.67 3.51 -14.46
C ALA A 270 -2.96 4.22 -14.02
N GLN A 271 -3.69 4.86 -14.95
CA GLN A 271 -5.02 5.44 -14.69
C GLN A 271 -6.02 4.36 -14.23
N THR A 272 -6.07 3.23 -14.94
CA THR A 272 -6.93 2.08 -14.58
C THR A 272 -6.59 1.53 -13.20
N ILE A 273 -5.30 1.41 -12.86
CA ILE A 273 -4.88 0.96 -11.52
C ILE A 273 -5.29 1.96 -10.43
N ALA A 274 -5.14 3.26 -10.68
CA ALA A 274 -5.59 4.31 -9.73
C ALA A 274 -7.09 4.21 -9.46
N GLU A 275 -7.88 4.03 -10.53
CA GLU A 275 -9.32 3.95 -10.46
C GLU A 275 -9.83 2.65 -9.86
N ASN A 276 -9.19 1.53 -10.14
CA ASN A 276 -9.50 0.28 -9.49
C ASN A 276 -9.12 0.32 -8.01
N ALA A 277 -8.01 0.97 -7.64
CA ALA A 277 -7.67 1.19 -6.23
C ALA A 277 -8.78 1.96 -5.51
N ALA A 278 -9.33 3.00 -6.13
CA ALA A 278 -10.45 3.76 -5.58
C ALA A 278 -11.72 2.91 -5.39
N ARG A 279 -11.94 1.91 -6.24
CA ARG A 279 -13.03 0.91 -6.13
C ARG A 279 -12.72 -0.23 -5.14
N GLY A 280 -11.52 -0.24 -4.58
CA GLY A 280 -11.06 -1.24 -3.63
C GLY A 280 -10.22 -2.38 -4.19
N ASP A 281 -10.01 -2.41 -5.51
CA ASP A 281 -9.31 -3.47 -6.21
C ASP A 281 -7.87 -3.03 -6.53
N TYR A 282 -6.94 -3.27 -5.61
CA TYR A 282 -5.54 -2.91 -5.81
C TYR A 282 -4.56 -4.09 -5.66
N PRO A 283 -3.53 -4.18 -6.52
CA PRO A 283 -3.43 -3.54 -7.84
C PRO A 283 -4.26 -4.34 -8.85
N SER A 284 -5.09 -3.66 -9.64
CA SER A 284 -5.89 -4.29 -10.69
C SER A 284 -5.85 -3.48 -11.98
N ASN A 285 -5.68 -4.17 -13.12
CA ASN A 285 -5.80 -3.59 -14.46
C ASN A 285 -7.08 -4.06 -15.17
N ASN A 286 -8.07 -4.51 -14.41
CA ASN A 286 -9.37 -4.85 -14.98
C ASN A 286 -9.98 -3.60 -15.60
N LYS A 287 -10.68 -3.79 -16.73
CA LYS A 287 -11.30 -2.68 -17.46
C LYS A 287 -12.34 -2.01 -16.56
N CYS A 288 -12.21 -0.70 -16.40
CA CYS A 288 -13.19 0.14 -15.71
C CYS A 288 -13.42 1.41 -16.55
N ARG A 289 -14.56 2.09 -16.31
CA ARG A 289 -14.82 3.39 -16.92
C ARG A 289 -13.84 4.39 -16.29
N LEU A 290 -13.03 5.05 -17.13
CA LEU A 290 -12.04 6.00 -16.64
C LEU A 290 -12.68 7.39 -16.54
N PRO A 291 -12.52 8.11 -15.41
CA PRO A 291 -12.91 9.50 -15.30
C PRO A 291 -11.93 10.40 -16.06
N LYS A 292 -12.27 11.68 -16.19
CA LYS A 292 -11.35 12.70 -16.69
C LYS A 292 -10.15 12.87 -15.75
N PHE A 293 -8.96 12.53 -16.23
CA PHE A 293 -7.70 12.79 -15.54
C PHE A 293 -7.20 14.19 -15.87
N GLU A 294 -7.71 15.20 -15.16
CA GLU A 294 -7.23 16.56 -15.34
C GLU A 294 -5.82 16.76 -14.76
N PRO A 295 -4.81 17.13 -15.59
CA PRO A 295 -3.41 17.21 -15.16
C PRO A 295 -3.19 18.15 -13.97
N LYS A 296 -3.88 19.30 -13.95
CA LYS A 296 -3.76 20.29 -12.86
C LYS A 296 -4.20 19.71 -11.52
N HIS A 297 -5.35 19.04 -11.49
CA HIS A 297 -5.88 18.43 -10.27
C HIS A 297 -5.01 17.29 -9.76
N VAL A 298 -4.51 16.44 -10.67
CA VAL A 298 -3.57 15.38 -10.33
C VAL A 298 -2.27 15.99 -9.76
N SER A 299 -1.71 17.02 -10.40
CA SER A 299 -0.49 17.70 -9.96
C SER A 299 -0.63 18.32 -8.57
N ASN A 300 -1.75 19.01 -8.30
CA ASN A 300 -2.01 19.63 -7.00
C ASN A 300 -2.04 18.58 -5.87
N ARG A 301 -2.69 17.44 -6.11
CA ARG A 301 -2.75 16.32 -5.14
C ARG A 301 -1.37 15.71 -4.90
N ILE A 302 -0.56 15.56 -5.94
CA ILE A 302 0.80 15.02 -5.84
C ILE A 302 1.71 15.97 -5.06
N ASN A 303 1.64 17.27 -5.31
CA ASN A 303 2.48 18.26 -4.63
C ASN A 303 2.16 18.35 -3.14
N LYS A 304 0.86 18.31 -2.78
CA LYS A 304 0.44 18.22 -1.36
C LYS A 304 1.01 16.97 -0.69
N SER A 305 0.95 15.83 -1.37
CA SER A 305 1.48 14.55 -0.89
C SER A 305 3.00 14.58 -0.66
N LYS A 306 3.77 15.21 -1.55
CA LYS A 306 5.24 15.34 -1.40
C LYS A 306 5.63 16.21 -0.22
N ARG A 307 4.88 17.29 0.05
CA ARG A 307 5.12 18.17 1.19
C ARG A 307 4.94 17.41 2.51
N ILE A 308 3.87 16.64 2.60
CA ILE A 308 3.54 15.81 3.77
C ILE A 308 4.61 14.73 4.02
N ILE A 309 5.05 14.02 2.97
CA ILE A 309 6.11 13.01 3.10
C ILE A 309 7.44 13.63 3.54
N ARG A 310 7.78 14.83 3.02
CA ARG A 310 9.01 15.53 3.41
C ARG A 310 8.96 16.08 4.83
N SER A 311 7.81 16.57 5.30
CA SER A 311 7.67 17.03 6.69
C SER A 311 7.78 15.88 7.68
N ALA A 312 7.20 14.72 7.37
CA ALA A 312 7.36 13.51 8.20
C ALA A 312 8.82 13.04 8.25
N ALA A 313 9.50 12.98 7.10
CA ALA A 313 10.92 12.61 7.04
C ALA A 313 11.86 13.63 7.72
N ALA A 314 11.45 14.89 7.83
CA ALA A 314 12.21 15.91 8.57
C ALA A 314 11.97 15.82 10.09
N ALA A 315 10.78 15.40 10.52
CA ALA A 315 10.44 15.18 11.93
C ALA A 315 11.14 13.93 12.51
N ASP A 316 11.27 12.86 11.73
CA ASP A 316 12.02 11.65 12.15
C ASP A 316 13.53 11.90 12.34
N VAL A 317 14.10 12.91 11.65
CA VAL A 317 15.53 13.26 11.79
C VAL A 317 15.80 14.14 13.02
N SER A 318 14.78 14.85 13.52
CA SER A 318 14.90 15.62 14.77
C SER A 318 14.80 14.75 16.02
N ASP A 319 14.06 13.64 15.99
CA ASP A 319 13.89 12.76 17.17
C ASP A 319 15.08 11.80 17.39
N GLU A 320 15.91 11.51 16.39
CA GLU A 320 17.16 10.73 16.56
C GLU A 320 18.35 11.55 17.09
N LEU A 321 18.19 12.86 17.32
CA LEU A 321 19.24 13.74 17.88
C LEU A 321 18.84 14.45 19.18
N SER A 322 17.74 14.04 19.81
CA SER A 322 17.36 14.54 21.14
C SER A 322 16.77 13.46 22.04
N LEU A 323 17.56 12.41 22.31
CA LEU A 323 17.74 11.70 23.60
C LEU A 323 18.55 10.41 23.42
#